data_AF-A0A7S3HJF6-F1
#
_entry.id   AF-A0A7S3HJF6-F1
#
_cell.length_a   1.000
_cell.length_b   1.000
_cell.length_c   1.000
_cell.angle_alpha   90.00
_cell.angle_beta   90.00
_cell.angle_gamma   90.00
#
_symmetry.space_group_name_H-M   'P 1'
#
loop_
_entity.id
_entity.type
_entity.pdbx_description
1 polymer ?
#
loop_
_entity_poly.entity_id
_entity_poly.type
_entity_poly.pdbx_seq_one_letter_code
_entity_poly.pdbx_strand_id
1 'polypeptide(L)'
;MYGLTEQIATNKALTDIRGKRPFLLSRSSFLSTGVHSAKWTGDNGATWNDLKSSIVSIMDFNLFGVPMIGADICGFIFDTTEELCARWIEVGAFYPFSRDHNTLGAAPQELYLWDSVTEAAKNAL
;
A
#
# COMPACT_ATOMS: atom_id res chain seq x y z
N MET A 1 20.40 -6.04 2.23
CA MET A 1 21.01 -5.14 1.22
C MET A 1 20.49 -5.34 -0.18
N TYR A 2 20.17 -6.55 -0.64
CA TYR A 2 19.73 -6.83 -2.03
C TYR A 2 18.64 -5.87 -2.56
N GLY A 3 17.51 -5.74 -1.85
CA GLY A 3 16.43 -4.84 -2.25
C GLY A 3 16.83 -3.37 -2.34
N LEU A 4 17.69 -2.88 -1.42
CA LEU A 4 18.17 -1.50 -1.47
C LEU A 4 19.04 -1.23 -2.71
N THR A 5 19.95 -2.17 -3.03
CA THR A 5 20.80 -2.02 -4.22
C THR A 5 19.99 -2.06 -5.51
N GLU A 6 18.92 -2.86 -5.56
CA GLU A 6 17.98 -2.91 -6.69
C GLU A 6 17.16 -1.62 -6.81
N GLN A 7 16.68 -1.06 -5.70
CA GLN A 7 15.97 0.23 -5.68
C GLN A 7 16.83 1.36 -6.24
N ILE A 8 18.10 1.44 -5.84
CA ILE A 8 19.03 2.46 -6.33
C ILE A 8 19.20 2.35 -7.84
N ALA A 9 19.41 1.12 -8.34
CA ALA A 9 19.56 0.87 -9.77
C ALA A 9 18.29 1.22 -10.55
N THR A 10 17.12 0.80 -10.06
CA THR A 10 15.82 1.06 -10.70
C THR A 10 15.46 2.56 -10.68
N ASN A 11 15.74 3.27 -9.59
CA ASN A 11 15.51 4.71 -9.48
C ASN A 11 16.34 5.48 -10.50
N LYS A 12 17.63 5.16 -10.60
CA LYS A 12 18.52 5.74 -11.61
C LYS A 12 18.01 5.44 -13.03
N ALA A 13 17.69 4.18 -13.33
CA ALA A 13 17.23 3.79 -14.66
C ALA A 13 15.94 4.54 -15.08
N LEU A 14 14.95 4.63 -14.20
CA LEU A 14 13.71 5.36 -14.48
C LEU A 14 13.95 6.86 -14.67
N THR A 15 14.85 7.45 -13.88
CA THR A 15 15.23 8.86 -14.01
C THR A 15 15.88 9.11 -15.38
N ASP A 16 16.83 8.27 -15.78
CA ASP A 16 17.56 8.41 -17.05
C ASP A 16 16.64 8.20 -18.27
N ILE A 17 15.75 7.20 -18.23
CA ILE A 17 14.84 6.87 -19.35
C ILE A 17 13.73 7.91 -19.50
N ARG A 18 13.15 8.38 -18.38
CA ARG A 18 11.94 9.21 -18.40
C ARG A 18 12.24 10.71 -18.34
N GLY A 19 13.42 11.10 -17.86
CA GLY A 19 13.78 12.51 -17.63
C GLY A 19 12.84 13.24 -16.65
N LYS A 20 12.16 12.48 -15.77
CA LYS A 20 11.18 12.98 -14.79
C LYS A 20 11.42 12.30 -13.45
N ARG A 21 10.88 12.89 -12.37
CA ARG A 21 10.90 12.27 -11.04
C ARG A 21 10.29 10.86 -11.11
N PRO A 22 11.03 9.80 -10.75
CA PRO A 22 10.52 8.44 -10.82
C PRO A 22 9.58 8.15 -9.65
N PHE A 23 8.67 7.19 -9.85
CA PHE A 23 7.95 6.51 -8.78
C PHE A 23 8.28 5.03 -8.87
N LEU A 24 8.58 4.42 -7.73
CA LEU A 24 8.82 2.99 -7.64
C LEU A 24 8.49 2.52 -6.22
N LEU A 25 8.03 1.28 -6.15
CA LEU A 25 7.49 0.64 -4.97
C LEU A 25 8.26 -0.66 -4.75
N SER A 26 8.86 -0.82 -3.57
CA SER A 26 9.68 -2.00 -3.26
C SER A 26 9.19 -2.71 -2.01
N ARG A 27 9.26 -4.04 -2.03
CA ARG A 27 8.88 -4.89 -0.89
C ARG A 27 9.96 -4.92 0.18
N SER A 28 11.16 -5.36 -0.19
CA SER A 28 12.31 -5.41 0.73
C SER A 28 12.81 -3.98 1.00
N SER A 29 13.28 -3.74 2.22
CA SER A 29 13.80 -2.44 2.65
C SER A 29 15.00 -2.59 3.59
N PHE A 30 15.87 -1.60 3.56
CA PHE A 30 16.93 -1.35 4.54
C PHE A 30 17.00 0.15 4.85
N LEU A 31 17.86 0.57 5.79
CA LEU A 31 18.13 1.99 6.04
C LEU A 31 18.44 2.71 4.72
N SER A 32 17.92 3.93 4.56
CA SER A 32 17.95 4.77 3.34
C SER A 32 16.97 4.41 2.21
N THR A 33 16.15 3.35 2.33
CA THR A 33 15.14 3.00 1.31
C THR A 33 14.29 4.18 0.89
N GLY A 34 13.84 5.02 1.82
CA GLY A 34 12.94 6.15 1.52
C GLY A 34 13.54 7.27 0.70
N VAL A 35 14.86 7.29 0.49
CA VAL A 35 15.53 8.18 -0.48
C VAL A 35 15.26 7.72 -1.91
N HIS A 36 15.09 6.42 -2.10
CA HIS A 36 15.01 5.80 -3.42
C HIS A 36 13.60 5.35 -3.76
N SER A 37 12.83 4.79 -2.82
CA SER A 37 11.60 4.04 -3.09
C SER A 37 10.50 4.27 -2.06
N ALA A 38 9.25 4.20 -2.54
CA ALA A 38 8.09 3.95 -1.71
C ALA A 38 8.07 2.48 -1.26
N LYS A 39 7.24 2.18 -0.25
CA LYS A 39 7.04 0.83 0.27
C LYS A 39 5.56 0.55 0.50
N TRP A 40 5.19 -0.73 0.57
CA TRP A 40 3.95 -1.17 1.19
C TRP A 40 4.23 -2.26 2.24
N THR A 41 3.22 -2.57 3.07
CA THR A 41 3.35 -3.52 4.18
C THR A 41 3.60 -4.97 3.73
N GLY A 42 3.35 -5.29 2.46
CA GLY A 42 3.43 -6.66 1.95
C GLY A 42 2.07 -7.36 2.02
N ASP A 43 2.13 -8.69 2.04
CA ASP A 43 1.00 -9.59 1.86
C ASP A 43 0.17 -9.69 3.17
N ASN A 44 -0.73 -8.73 3.40
CA ASN A 44 -1.64 -8.70 4.57
C ASN A 44 -2.90 -9.54 4.36
N GLY A 45 -3.58 -9.91 5.44
CA GLY A 45 -4.89 -10.57 5.37
C GLY A 45 -6.06 -9.59 5.30
N ALA A 46 -7.18 -10.01 4.69
CA ALA A 46 -8.48 -9.34 4.79
C ALA A 46 -9.10 -9.56 6.18
N THR A 47 -8.45 -9.01 7.22
CA THR A 47 -8.89 -9.13 8.61
C THR A 47 -8.85 -7.79 9.35
N TRP A 48 -9.68 -7.64 10.38
CA TRP A 48 -9.67 -6.47 11.26
C TRP A 48 -8.33 -6.26 11.99
N ASN A 49 -7.59 -7.34 12.27
CA ASN A 49 -6.28 -7.25 12.90
C ASN A 49 -5.25 -6.65 11.94
N ASP A 50 -5.30 -7.02 10.67
CA ASP A 50 -4.44 -6.46 9.63
C ASP A 50 -4.76 -4.97 9.36
N LEU A 51 -6.04 -4.59 9.34
CA LEU A 51 -6.45 -3.18 9.29
C LEU A 51 -5.81 -2.38 10.43
N LYS A 52 -5.88 -2.87 11.68
CA LYS A 52 -5.23 -2.21 12.82
C LYS A 52 -3.71 -2.17 12.68
N SER A 53 -3.11 -3.27 12.21
CA SER A 53 -1.64 -3.42 12.11
C SER A 53 -1.04 -2.53 11.01
N SER A 54 -1.82 -2.19 9.99
CA SER A 54 -1.43 -1.23 8.95
C SER A 54 -1.03 0.13 9.53
N ILE A 55 -1.78 0.63 10.54
CA ILE A 55 -1.56 1.95 11.15
C ILE A 55 -0.20 1.96 11.86
N VAL A 56 0.07 0.92 12.66
CA VAL A 56 1.35 0.77 13.37
C VAL A 56 2.50 0.68 12.38
N SER A 57 2.35 -0.16 11.35
CA SER A 57 3.39 -0.34 10.32
C SER A 57 3.70 0.97 9.58
N ILE A 58 2.67 1.76 9.25
CA ILE A 58 2.84 3.06 8.60
C ILE A 58 3.60 4.03 9.53
N MET A 59 3.25 4.08 10.82
CA MET A 59 3.96 4.92 11.79
C MET A 59 5.43 4.50 11.94
N ASP A 60 5.70 3.21 12.05
CA ASP A 60 7.05 2.66 12.14
C ASP A 60 7.91 3.02 10.92
N PHE A 61 7.36 2.87 9.71
CA PHE A 61 8.10 3.23 8.49
C PHE A 61 8.34 4.73 8.34
N ASN A 62 7.47 5.58 8.90
CA ASN A 62 7.77 7.01 9.02
C ASN A 62 9.00 7.26 9.92
N LEU A 63 9.11 6.53 11.05
CA LEU A 63 10.32 6.60 11.90
C LEU A 63 11.56 6.03 11.21
N PHE A 64 11.40 5.02 10.36
CA PHE A 64 12.49 4.45 9.56
C PHE A 64 12.88 5.30 8.35
N GLY A 65 12.25 6.46 8.16
CA GLY A 65 12.56 7.39 7.07
C GLY A 65 11.99 6.97 5.72
N VAL A 66 10.88 6.23 5.68
CA VAL A 66 10.14 5.83 4.48
C VAL A 66 8.70 6.36 4.55
N PRO A 67 8.47 7.65 4.26
CA PRO A 67 7.17 8.29 4.47
C PRO A 67 6.11 7.89 3.43
N MET A 68 6.52 7.47 2.22
CA MET A 68 5.61 6.98 1.19
C MET A 68 5.32 5.48 1.41
N ILE A 69 4.44 5.19 2.36
CA ILE A 69 4.07 3.86 2.85
C ILE A 69 2.54 3.68 2.85
N GLY A 70 2.07 2.44 2.67
CA GLY A 70 0.69 2.06 2.85
C GLY A 70 0.50 0.55 2.95
N ALA A 71 -0.73 0.11 3.19
CA ALA A 71 -1.12 -1.30 3.15
C ALA A 71 -2.09 -1.56 2.00
N ASP A 72 -2.24 -2.82 1.60
CA ASP A 72 -3.23 -3.21 0.61
C ASP A 72 -4.62 -3.12 1.24
N ILE A 73 -5.40 -2.15 0.76
CA ILE A 73 -6.74 -1.81 1.24
C ILE A 73 -7.68 -2.99 0.96
N CYS A 74 -8.60 -3.25 1.90
CA CYS A 74 -9.48 -4.42 1.94
C CYS A 74 -8.77 -5.77 2.19
N GLY A 75 -7.44 -5.81 2.11
CA GLY A 75 -6.58 -6.96 2.38
C GLY A 75 -6.11 -7.65 1.09
N PHE A 76 -4.90 -8.22 1.12
CA PHE A 76 -4.33 -8.92 -0.03
C PHE A 76 -4.70 -10.42 -0.07
N ILE A 77 -4.70 -11.10 1.08
CA ILE A 77 -5.03 -12.53 1.22
C ILE A 77 -6.42 -12.69 1.85
N PHE A 78 -7.15 -13.72 1.43
CA PHE A 78 -8.53 -14.05 1.84
C PHE A 78 -9.59 -13.16 1.18
N ASP A 79 -10.83 -13.65 1.17
CA ASP A 79 -11.98 -12.86 0.70
C ASP A 79 -12.36 -11.85 1.77
N THR A 80 -12.39 -10.57 1.39
CA THR A 80 -12.84 -9.50 2.26
C THR A 80 -14.36 -9.54 2.47
N THR A 81 -14.85 -8.77 3.44
CA THR A 81 -16.29 -8.54 3.62
C THR A 81 -16.63 -7.10 3.28
N GLU A 82 -17.88 -6.86 2.87
CA GLU A 82 -18.37 -5.51 2.56
C GLU A 82 -18.08 -4.52 3.70
N GLU A 83 -18.40 -4.89 4.95
CA GLU A 83 -18.16 -4.04 6.12
C GLU A 83 -16.66 -3.77 6.35
N LEU A 84 -15.82 -4.80 6.27
CA LEU A 84 -14.38 -4.63 6.45
C LEU A 84 -13.80 -3.72 5.36
N CYS A 85 -14.17 -3.93 4.10
CA CYS A 85 -13.67 -3.15 2.98
C CYS A 85 -14.15 -1.70 3.05
N ALA A 86 -15.39 -1.45 3.46
CA ALA A 86 -15.92 -0.10 3.69
C ALA A 86 -15.12 0.63 4.78
N ARG A 87 -14.82 -0.03 5.91
CA ARG A 87 -13.96 0.56 6.96
C ARG A 87 -12.52 0.72 6.52
N TRP A 88 -12.01 -0.21 5.72
CA TRP A 88 -10.63 -0.12 5.26
C TRP A 88 -10.45 1.05 4.30
N ILE A 89 -11.38 1.32 3.38
CA ILE A 89 -11.23 2.49 2.50
C ILE A 89 -11.33 3.81 3.28
N GLU A 90 -12.19 3.90 4.30
CA GLU A 90 -12.26 5.08 5.19
C GLU A 90 -10.90 5.39 5.84
N VAL A 91 -10.14 4.37 6.24
CA VAL A 91 -8.80 4.53 6.83
C VAL A 91 -7.72 4.67 5.75
N GLY A 92 -7.80 3.84 4.72
CA GLY A 92 -6.80 3.67 3.67
C GLY A 92 -6.73 4.82 2.69
N ALA A 93 -7.80 5.61 2.55
CA ALA A 93 -7.79 6.89 1.84
C ALA A 93 -6.75 7.87 2.42
N PHE A 94 -6.41 7.75 3.71
CA PHE A 94 -5.43 8.59 4.40
C PHE A 94 -4.02 8.01 4.45
N TYR A 95 -3.78 6.84 3.84
CA TYR A 95 -2.40 6.34 3.72
C TYR A 95 -1.61 7.21 2.74
N PRO A 96 -0.32 7.52 3.03
CA PRO A 96 0.54 8.19 2.06
C PRO A 96 0.59 7.48 0.71
N PHE A 97 0.61 6.14 0.72
CA PHE A 97 0.40 5.30 -0.45
C PHE A 97 -0.92 4.55 -0.33
N SER A 98 -1.99 5.09 -0.93
CA SER A 98 -3.33 4.48 -0.93
C SER A 98 -3.51 3.58 -2.15
N ARG A 99 -3.70 2.27 -1.95
CA ARG A 99 -3.88 1.27 -3.01
C ARG A 99 -4.82 0.15 -2.57
N ASP A 100 -5.79 -0.18 -3.41
CA ASP A 100 -6.52 -1.45 -3.38
C ASP A 100 -5.76 -2.50 -4.22
N HIS A 101 -5.43 -3.64 -3.60
CA HIS A 101 -4.73 -4.73 -4.26
C HIS A 101 -5.10 -6.08 -3.62
N ASN A 102 -5.31 -7.09 -4.44
CA ASN A 102 -5.80 -8.40 -4.04
C ASN A 102 -4.96 -9.53 -4.68
N THR A 103 -4.99 -10.72 -4.07
CA THR A 103 -4.35 -11.92 -4.60
C THR A 103 -5.19 -12.57 -5.70
N LEU A 104 -4.51 -13.30 -6.59
CA LEU A 104 -5.19 -14.08 -7.62
C LEU A 104 -6.00 -15.22 -6.98
N GLY A 105 -7.27 -15.33 -7.37
CA GLY A 105 -8.17 -16.41 -6.94
C GLY A 105 -9.06 -16.06 -5.74
N ALA A 106 -8.84 -14.94 -5.07
CA ALA A 106 -9.81 -14.36 -4.14
C ALA A 106 -10.96 -13.69 -4.91
N ALA A 107 -12.09 -13.48 -4.23
CA ALA A 107 -13.21 -12.70 -4.75
C ALA A 107 -12.75 -11.26 -5.08
N PRO A 108 -13.20 -10.66 -6.20
CA PRO A 108 -12.91 -9.27 -6.52
C PRO A 108 -13.36 -8.33 -5.39
N GLN A 109 -12.63 -7.23 -5.20
CA GLN A 109 -12.87 -6.30 -4.08
C GLN A 109 -12.81 -4.83 -4.48
N GLU A 110 -12.86 -4.51 -5.78
CA GLU A 110 -12.84 -3.13 -6.23
C GLU A 110 -13.95 -2.30 -5.55
N LEU A 111 -13.63 -1.07 -5.16
CA LEU A 111 -14.49 -0.23 -4.32
C LEU A 111 -15.89 0.03 -4.89
N TYR A 112 -16.11 -0.18 -6.19
CA TYR A 112 -17.41 -0.03 -6.85
C TYR A 112 -18.34 -1.25 -6.74
N LEU A 113 -17.88 -2.37 -6.18
CA LEU A 113 -18.65 -3.64 -6.16
C LEU A 113 -19.79 -3.65 -5.15
N TRP A 114 -19.67 -2.88 -4.07
CA TRP A 114 -20.70 -2.74 -3.05
C TRP A 114 -21.11 -1.26 -2.93
N ASP A 115 -22.41 -1.01 -2.82
CA ASP A 115 -22.93 0.35 -2.71
C ASP A 115 -22.38 1.06 -1.45
N SER A 116 -22.28 0.34 -0.32
CA SER A 116 -21.76 0.91 0.93
C SER A 116 -20.27 1.26 0.85
N VAL A 117 -19.46 0.40 0.23
CA VAL A 117 -18.02 0.65 -0.01
C VAL A 117 -17.83 1.81 -0.99
N THR A 118 -18.67 1.89 -2.02
CA THR A 118 -18.65 2.98 -3.00
C THR A 118 -18.92 4.32 -2.33
N GLU A 119 -19.95 4.40 -1.49
CA GLU A 119 -20.27 5.62 -0.76
C GLU A 119 -19.19 5.98 0.27
N ALA A 120 -18.64 5.00 0.99
CA ALA A 120 -17.49 5.23 1.87
C ALA A 120 -16.28 5.79 1.12
N ALA A 121 -15.94 5.20 -0.04
CA ALA A 121 -14.85 5.64 -0.89
C ALA A 121 -15.04 7.06 -1.40
N LYS A 122 -16.23 7.42 -1.92
CA LYS A 122 -16.54 8.77 -2.39
C LYS A 122 -16.46 9.84 -1.30
N ASN A 123 -16.74 9.47 -0.05
CA ASN A 123 -16.67 10.40 1.07
C ASN A 123 -15.23 10.61 1.57
N ALA A 124 -14.36 9.62 1.40
CA ALA A 124 -12.99 9.64 1.91
C ALA A 124 -11.94 10.12 0.89
N LEU A 125 -12.19 9.95 -0.41
CA LEU A 125 -11.30 10.33 -1.52
C LEU A 125 -11.68 11.68 -2.15
#